data_AF-A0A967NB21-F1
#
_entry.id   AF-A0A967NB21-F1
#
_cell.length_a   1.000
_cell.length_b   1.000
_cell.length_c   1.000
_cell.angle_alpha   90.00
_cell.angle_beta   90.00
_cell.angle_gamma   90.00
#
_symmetry.space_group_name_H-M   'P 1'
#
loop_
_entity.id
_entity.type
_entity.pdbx_description
1 polymer ?
#
loop_
_entity_poly.entity_id
_entity_poly.type
_entity_poly.pdbx_seq_one_letter_code
_entity_poly.pdbx_strand_id
1 'polypeptide(L)' 'MEDRAEVRKYGTFAGVFTPTLLTILGVIMYLRQGSVVGNAGLGGAWIIIGLVCGIIACTALSMSSITTN' A
#
# COMPACT_ATOMS: atom_id res chain seq x y z
N MET A 1 -22.93 13.87 -32.58
CA MET A 1 -22.49 12.56 -32.06
C MET A 1 -21.74 12.82 -30.77
N GLU A 2 -22.48 12.84 -29.66
CA GLU A 2 -21.91 12.97 -28.32
C GLU A 2 -21.57 11.55 -27.87
N ASP A 3 -20.29 11.18 -28.00
CA ASP A 3 -19.78 9.92 -27.47
C ASP A 3 -19.81 10.06 -25.94
N ARG A 4 -20.85 9.49 -25.31
CA ARG A 4 -20.87 9.34 -23.86
C ARG A 4 -19.76 8.36 -23.52
N ALA A 5 -18.56 8.87 -23.25
CA ALA A 5 -17.46 8.12 -22.70
C ALA A 5 -17.97 7.44 -21.41
N GLU A 6 -18.35 6.17 -21.54
CA GLU A 6 -18.81 5.36 -20.42
C GLU A 6 -17.67 5.36 -19.40
N VAL A 7 -17.91 5.95 -18.23
CA VAL A 7 -16.94 5.93 -17.13
C VAL A 7 -16.78 4.47 -16.70
N ARG A 8 -15.80 3.78 -17.30
CA ARG A 8 -15.44 2.41 -16.95
C ARG A 8 -15.00 2.41 -15.49
N LYS A 9 -15.82 1.83 -14.64
CA LYS A 9 -15.51 1.65 -13.21
C LYS A 9 -14.29 0.75 -13.09
N TYR A 10 -13.27 1.24 -12.40
CA TYR A 10 -12.09 0.43 -12.09
C TYR A 10 -12.52 -0.71 -11.14
N GLY A 11 -12.20 -1.96 -11.50
CA GLY A 11 -12.43 -3.10 -10.62
C GLY A 11 -11.51 -3.08 -9.40
N THR A 12 -11.77 -3.91 -8.39
CA THR A 12 -11.03 -3.95 -7.12
C THR A 12 -9.51 -4.15 -7.30
N PHE A 13 -9.12 -4.94 -8.30
CA PHE A 13 -7.73 -5.23 -8.58
C PHE A 13 -7.02 -4.07 -9.29
N ALA A 14 -7.57 -3.61 -10.43
CA ALA A 14 -6.96 -2.55 -11.22
C ALA A 14 -7.09 -1.16 -10.56
N GLY A 15 -8.16 -0.93 -9.80
CA GLY A 15 -8.46 0.37 -9.19
C GLY A 15 -7.85 0.57 -7.80
N VAL A 16 -7.65 -0.50 -7.02
CA VAL A 16 -7.26 -0.37 -5.61
C VAL A 16 -6.04 -1.23 -5.29
N PHE A 17 -6.08 -2.53 -5.53
CA PHE A 17 -5.01 -3.45 -5.10
C PHE A 17 -3.66 -3.16 -5.78
N THR A 18 -3.64 -3.11 -7.11
CA THR A 18 -2.41 -2.84 -7.88
C THR A 18 -1.78 -1.49 -7.54
N PRO A 19 -2.51 -0.35 -7.54
CA PRO A 19 -1.92 0.94 -7.17
C PRO A 19 -1.48 1.00 -5.71
N THR A 20 -2.20 0.34 -4.80
CA THR A 20 -1.83 0.28 -3.37
C THR A 20 -0.54 -0.51 -3.17
N LEU A 21 -0.41 -1.69 -3.79
CA LEU A 21 0.82 -2.48 -3.73
C LEU A 21 2.01 -1.75 -4.34
N LEU A 22 1.85 -1.13 -5.52
CA LEU A 22 2.93 -0.36 -6.16
C LEU A 22 3.41 0.79 -5.27
N THR A 23 2.49 1.47 -4.58
CA THR A 23 2.83 2.57 -3.66
C THR A 23 3.61 2.06 -2.44
N ILE A 24 3.12 1.01 -1.79
CA ILE A 24 3.75 0.45 -0.59
C ILE A 24 5.12 -0.14 -0.94
N LEU A 25 5.20 -0.98 -1.98
CA LEU A 25 6.45 -1.58 -2.43
C LEU A 25 7.43 -0.51 -2.93
N GLY A 26 6.96 0.49 -3.69
CA GLY A 26 7.78 1.58 -4.19
C GLY A 26 8.43 2.38 -3.06
N VAL A 27 7.66 2.83 -2.06
CA VAL A 27 8.20 3.58 -0.92
C VAL A 27 9.15 2.72 -0.08
N ILE A 28 8.78 1.47 0.22
CA ILE A 28 9.58 0.62 1.11
C ILE A 28 10.88 0.19 0.43
N MET A 29 10.85 -0.36 -0.78
CA MET A 29 12.07 -0.79 -1.47
C MET A 29 12.96 0.37 -1.90
N TYR A 30 12.38 1.46 -2.40
CA TYR A 30 13.18 2.53 -3.02
C TYR A 30 13.71 3.56 -2.01
N LEU A 31 12.92 3.90 -0.99
CA LEU A 31 13.27 5.01 -0.08
C LEU A 31 13.79 4.55 1.28
N ARG A 32 13.32 3.39 1.78
CA ARG A 32 13.47 3.09 3.22
C ARG A 32 14.25 1.83 3.51
N GLN A 33 14.10 0.75 2.75
CA GLN A 33 14.85 -0.50 2.97
C GLN A 33 16.36 -0.31 2.83
N GLY A 34 16.83 0.52 1.88
CA GLY A 34 18.27 0.78 1.69
C GLY A 34 18.93 1.41 2.92
N SER A 35 18.32 2.45 3.49
CA SER A 35 18.84 3.10 4.70
C SER A 35 18.58 2.27 5.97
N VAL A 36 17.44 1.58 6.05
CA VAL A 36 17.09 0.75 7.22
C VAL A 36 17.99 -0.47 7.32
N VAL A 37 18.26 -1.20 6.23
CA VAL A 37 19.20 -2.33 6.23
C VAL A 37 20.63 -1.84 6.49
N GLY A 38 21.01 -0.69 5.93
CA GLY A 38 22.34 -0.11 6.14
C GLY A 38 22.63 0.31 7.59
N ASN A 39 21.63 0.85 8.30
CA ASN A 39 21.81 1.38 9.66
C ASN A 39 21.36 0.43 10.79
N ALA A 40 20.34 -0.40 10.55
CA ALA A 40 19.76 -1.32 11.54
C ALA A 40 20.09 -2.81 11.29
N GLY A 41 20.75 -3.13 10.17
CA GLY A 41 21.08 -4.51 9.78
C GLY A 41 19.87 -5.35 9.37
N LEU A 42 20.12 -6.62 9.02
CA LEU A 42 19.10 -7.55 8.52
C LEU A 42 18.01 -7.85 9.58
N GLY A 43 18.41 -8.00 10.85
CA GLY A 43 17.50 -8.29 11.96
C GLY A 43 16.59 -7.11 12.32
N GLY A 44 17.13 -5.88 12.32
CA GLY A 44 16.35 -4.66 12.54
C GLY A 44 15.32 -4.43 11.44
N ALA A 45 15.69 -4.69 10.18
CA ALA A 45 14.78 -4.58 9.05
C ALA A 45 13.56 -5.51 9.18
N TRP A 46 13.74 -6.75 9.63
CA TRP A 46 12.65 -7.71 9.84
C TRP A 46 11.62 -7.23 10.88
N ILE A 47 12.07 -6.73 12.03
CA ILE A 47 11.18 -6.20 13.07
C ILE A 47 10.41 -4.97 12.56
N ILE A 48 11.09 -4.08 11.84
CA ILE A 48 10.48 -2.85 11.29
C ILE A 48 9.42 -3.19 10.23
N ILE A 49 9.66 -4.20 9.38
CA ILE A 49 8.68 -4.67 8.40
C ILE A 49 7.45 -5.21 9.11
N GLY A 50 7.62 -6.06 10.14
CA GLY A 50 6.52 -6.60 10.93
C GLY A 50 5.66 -5.51 11.57
N LEU A 51 6.30 -4.49 12.16
CA LEU A 51 5.61 -3.34 12.77
C LEU A 51 4.82 -2.54 11.73
N VAL A 52 5.42 -2.24 10.58
CA VAL A 52 4.78 -1.50 9.48
C VAL A 52 3.56 -2.26 8.94
N CYS A 53 3.68 -3.58 8.75
CA CYS A 53 2.55 -4.41 8.34
C CYS A 53 1.39 -4.35 9.35
N GLY A 54 1.69 -4.35 10.65
CA GLY A 54 0.66 -4.19 11.70
C GLY A 54 -0.05 -2.84 11.64
N ILE A 55 0.69 -1.75 11.47
CA ILE A 55 0.11 -0.40 11.33
C ILE A 55 -0.80 -0.32 10.09
N ILE A 56 -0.31 -0.81 8.94
CA ILE A 56 -1.08 -0.82 7.68
C ILE A 56 -2.37 -1.63 7.83
N ALA A 57 -2.32 -2.79 8.50
CA ALA A 57 -3.50 -3.62 8.73
C ALA A 57 -4.55 -2.88 9.57
N CYS A 58 -4.14 -2.22 10.66
CA CYS A 58 -5.06 -1.42 11.49
C CYS A 58 -5.68 -0.27 10.69
N THR A 59 -4.89 0.48 9.92
CA THR A 59 -5.40 1.59 9.08
C THR A 59 -6.35 1.09 7.99
N ALA A 60 -6.02 0.00 7.32
CA ALA A 60 -6.86 -0.60 6.29
C ALA A 60 -8.20 -1.07 6.87
N LEU A 61 -8.18 -1.62 8.09
CA LEU A 61 -9.38 -2.06 8.78
C LEU A 61 -10.28 -0.87 9.17
N SER A 62 -9.71 0.23 9.69
CA SER A 62 -10.46 1.48 9.93
C SER A 62 -11.05 2.06 8.64
N MET A 63 -10.28 2.09 7.54
CA MET A 63 -10.75 2.60 6.26
C MET A 63 -11.85 1.71 5.65
N SER A 64 -11.77 0.39 5.87
CA SER A 64 -12.82 -0.56 5.49
C SER A 64 -14.13 -0.28 6.22
N SER A 65 -14.07 0.05 7.52
CA SER A 65 -15.27 0.42 8.29
C SER A 65 -15.90 1.71 7.79
N ILE A 66 -15.10 2.72 7.43
CA ILE A 66 -15.59 3.98 6.84
C ILE A 66 -16.24 3.73 5.48
N THR A 67 -15.65 2.88 4.64
CA THR A 67 -16.16 2.61 3.28
C THR A 67 -17.43 1.74 3.28
N THR A 68 -17.69 1.03 4.38
CA THR A 68 -18.87 0.15 4.54
C THR A 68 -20.08 0.88 5.16
N ASN A 69 -19.92 2.14 5.60
CA ASN A 69 -20.98 2.97 6.16
C ASN A 69 -21.34 4.13 5.22
#